data_AF-A0A445I737-F1
#
_entry.id   AF-A0A445I737-F1
#
_cell.length_a   1.000
_cell.length_b   1.000
_cell.length_c   1.000
_cell.angle_alpha   90.00
_cell.angle_beta   90.00
_cell.angle_gamma   90.00
#
_symmetry.space_group_name_H-M   'P 1'
#
loop_
_entity.id
_entity.type
_entity.pdbx_description
1 polymer ?
#
loop_
_entity_poly.entity_id
_entity_poly.type
_entity_poly.pdbx_seq_one_letter_code
_entity_poly.pdbx_strand_id
1 'polypeptide(L)'
;MGRASSLLIIFLVLGSSFATYNVVTMIRHYGSSEGVAVNDGALFFDPITEMPDHVKNRKTSKVPFHVALTATDAPYNKWQCRVMYYWYKQQKKLPGSEMGGFTRILHSGNPDNLMDEIPTVVVDPLPAGLDRGYIVLNRPWAFVQWLEKTKIEEEYVLMAEPDHIFVRPLPNLAYGGHPAAFPFFYIRPDENEKIIRKFYPEELGPVTNVDPIGNSPVIIRKDLIAKIAPTWMNISLKMKEDPETDKAFGWVLEMYAYAVASALHGVRHILRKDFMLQPPWDLETNKKYIIHYTYGCDYNMKGELTYGKVGEWRFDKRSHLRGPPPKNLPLPPPGVPESVVTLVKMVNEASANIPNWDTS
;
A
#
# COMPACT_ATOMS: atom_id res chain seq x y z
N MET A 1 21.25 9.73 39.65
CA MET A 1 21.53 10.29 38.30
C MET A 1 21.72 9.13 37.34
N GLY A 2 20.63 8.65 36.73
CA GLY A 2 20.65 7.48 35.84
C GLY A 2 20.91 7.88 34.39
N ARG A 3 21.99 7.35 33.81
CA ARG A 3 22.35 7.52 32.39
C ARG A 3 21.27 6.90 31.50
N ALA A 4 20.66 7.70 30.64
CA ALA A 4 19.85 7.20 29.54
C ALA A 4 20.74 6.39 28.57
N SER A 5 20.30 5.18 28.21
CA SER A 5 21.02 4.28 27.31
C SER A 5 21.12 4.87 25.90
N SER A 6 22.33 4.92 25.35
CA SER A 6 22.67 5.45 24.02
C SER A 6 21.88 4.81 22.86
N LEU A 7 21.24 3.65 23.10
CA LEU A 7 20.36 2.97 22.13
C LEU A 7 19.03 3.71 21.90
N LEU A 8 18.53 4.46 22.89
CA LEU A 8 17.26 5.18 22.76
C LEU A 8 17.38 6.42 21.86
N ILE A 9 18.59 6.99 21.76
CA ILE A 9 18.88 8.16 20.90
C ILE A 9 19.05 7.72 19.44
N ILE A 10 19.53 6.51 19.17
CA ILE A 10 19.73 6.00 17.80
C ILE A 10 18.39 5.71 17.10
N PHE A 11 17.37 5.23 17.82
CA PHE A 11 16.02 5.09 17.25
C PHE A 11 15.31 6.43 17.01
N LEU A 12 15.68 7.49 17.73
CA LEU A 12 15.14 8.84 17.56
C LEU A 12 15.75 9.59 16.36
N VAL A 13 17.02 9.32 16.03
CA VAL A 13 17.72 9.98 14.90
C VAL A 13 17.36 9.36 13.54
N LEU A 14 17.03 8.07 13.48
CA LEU A 14 16.51 7.43 12.26
C LEU A 14 15.05 7.84 11.96
N GLY A 15 14.25 8.10 12.99
CA GLY A 15 12.87 8.62 12.84
C GLY A 15 12.79 10.09 12.41
N SER A 16 13.79 10.92 12.71
CA SER A 16 13.80 12.34 12.32
C SER A 16 14.28 12.58 10.89
N SER A 17 15.14 11.70 10.36
CA SER A 17 15.58 11.69 8.95
C SER A 17 14.50 11.13 8.01
N PHE A 18 13.59 10.31 8.55
CA PHE A 18 12.41 9.72 7.89
C PHE A 18 11.31 10.75 7.54
N ALA A 19 11.16 11.78 8.38
CA ALA A 19 10.18 12.84 8.17
C ALA A 19 10.67 13.87 7.15
N THR A 20 11.96 14.22 7.14
CA THR A 20 12.47 15.38 6.37
C THR A 20 12.60 15.10 4.87
N TYR A 21 13.09 13.92 4.46
CA TYR A 21 13.25 13.63 3.02
C TYR A 21 11.90 13.49 2.30
N ASN A 22 10.95 12.76 2.91
CA ASN A 22 9.62 12.55 2.34
C ASN A 22 8.78 13.83 2.32
N VAL A 23 8.86 14.66 3.38
CA VAL A 23 8.14 15.93 3.43
C VAL A 23 8.71 16.94 2.43
N VAL A 24 10.03 17.03 2.24
CA VAL A 24 10.63 18.02 1.31
C VAL A 24 10.32 17.69 -0.16
N THR A 25 10.46 16.44 -0.58
CA THR A 25 10.16 16.04 -1.98
C THR A 25 8.66 16.16 -2.29
N MET A 26 7.82 15.90 -1.30
CA MET A 26 6.36 15.99 -1.41
C MET A 26 5.86 17.45 -1.36
N ILE A 27 6.41 18.32 -0.52
CA ILE A 27 6.13 19.78 -0.53
C ILE A 27 6.47 20.38 -1.89
N ARG A 28 7.57 19.97 -2.54
CA ARG A 28 7.91 20.46 -3.89
C ARG A 28 6.86 20.07 -4.93
N HIS A 29 6.25 18.89 -4.83
CA HIS A 29 5.27 18.41 -5.80
C HIS A 29 3.86 18.94 -5.57
N TYR A 30 3.38 19.00 -4.32
CA TYR A 30 2.05 19.54 -4.01
C TYR A 30 2.03 21.06 -3.87
N GLY A 31 3.17 21.69 -3.55
CA GLY A 31 3.30 23.15 -3.51
C GLY A 31 3.46 23.82 -4.88
N SER A 32 3.56 23.04 -5.97
CA SER A 32 3.67 23.54 -7.35
C SER A 32 2.42 23.32 -8.20
N SER A 33 1.39 22.64 -7.68
CA SER A 33 0.12 22.45 -8.38
C SER A 33 -0.86 23.58 -8.08
N GLU A 34 -0.62 24.77 -8.65
CA GLU A 34 -1.67 25.77 -8.83
C GLU A 34 -2.42 25.48 -10.13
N GLY A 35 -3.74 25.24 -10.01
CA GLY A 35 -4.75 25.53 -11.03
C GLY A 35 -4.75 24.70 -12.32
N VAL A 36 -5.56 23.64 -12.36
CA VAL A 36 -6.15 23.18 -13.62
C VAL A 36 -7.65 23.39 -13.55
N ALA A 37 -8.12 24.36 -14.34
CA ALA A 37 -9.53 24.71 -14.47
C ALA A 37 -10.34 23.51 -14.97
N VAL A 38 -11.42 23.19 -14.28
CA VAL A 38 -12.40 22.17 -14.66
C VAL A 38 -13.34 22.81 -15.68
N ASN A 39 -13.36 22.28 -16.90
CA ASN A 39 -14.43 22.57 -17.86
C ASN A 39 -15.36 21.35 -17.95
N ASP A 40 -16.64 21.59 -17.71
CA ASP A 40 -17.70 20.59 -17.70
C ASP A 40 -17.97 20.05 -19.10
N GLY A 41 -18.05 18.72 -19.23
CA GLY A 41 -18.46 18.07 -20.47
C GLY A 41 -17.99 16.63 -20.59
N ALA A 42 -18.85 15.70 -20.17
CA ALA A 42 -18.88 14.28 -20.57
C ALA A 42 -17.50 13.59 -20.79
N LEU A 43 -16.82 13.19 -19.71
CA LEU A 43 -15.53 12.51 -19.80
C LEU A 43 -15.67 10.99 -19.56
N PHE A 44 -15.69 10.24 -20.67
CA PHE A 44 -15.13 8.90 -20.71
C PHE A 44 -13.64 9.00 -20.38
N PHE A 45 -13.19 8.28 -19.36
CA PHE A 45 -11.80 8.32 -18.90
C PHE A 45 -10.91 7.53 -19.84
N ASP A 46 -9.84 8.17 -20.30
CA ASP A 46 -8.78 7.53 -21.05
C ASP A 46 -7.66 7.10 -20.07
N PRO A 47 -7.39 5.79 -19.91
CA PRO A 47 -6.18 5.35 -19.22
C PRO A 47 -4.95 5.89 -19.96
N ILE A 48 -3.86 6.17 -19.23
CA ILE A 48 -2.58 6.66 -19.81
C ILE A 48 -2.01 5.67 -20.86
N THR A 49 -2.59 4.48 -20.96
CA THR A 49 -2.48 3.54 -22.08
C THR A 49 -3.90 3.20 -22.55
N GLU A 50 -4.29 3.59 -23.77
CA GLU A 50 -5.64 3.37 -24.31
C GLU A 50 -6.08 1.90 -24.17
N MET A 51 -7.29 1.68 -23.64
CA MET A 51 -7.90 0.35 -23.59
C MET A 51 -8.31 -0.09 -25.00
N PRO A 52 -7.86 -1.25 -25.51
CA PRO A 52 -8.25 -1.73 -26.84
C PRO A 52 -9.77 -1.89 -26.99
N ASP A 53 -10.36 -1.55 -28.14
CA ASP A 53 -11.84 -1.46 -28.28
C ASP A 53 -12.60 -2.78 -28.07
N HIS A 54 -11.96 -3.93 -28.26
CA HIS A 54 -12.55 -5.24 -27.97
C HIS A 54 -12.77 -5.48 -26.45
N VAL A 55 -12.21 -4.63 -25.59
CA VAL A 55 -12.31 -4.66 -24.13
C VAL A 55 -13.59 -3.99 -23.62
N LYS A 56 -14.16 -3.04 -24.39
CA LYS A 56 -15.34 -2.25 -23.95
C LYS A 56 -16.66 -3.03 -23.95
N ASN A 57 -16.74 -4.17 -24.66
CA ASN A 57 -18.01 -4.78 -25.07
C ASN A 57 -18.26 -6.25 -24.64
N ARG A 58 -17.61 -6.76 -23.59
CA ARG A 58 -17.93 -8.11 -23.08
C ARG A 58 -18.84 -8.07 -21.85
N LYS A 59 -19.96 -8.80 -21.91
CA LYS A 59 -20.71 -9.24 -20.72
C LYS A 59 -19.76 -10.08 -19.86
N THR A 60 -19.08 -9.47 -18.90
CA THR A 60 -18.13 -10.16 -18.03
C THR A 60 -18.90 -10.97 -17.00
N SER A 61 -18.73 -12.30 -17.03
CA SER A 61 -18.90 -13.10 -15.82
C SER A 61 -18.01 -12.47 -14.74
N LYS A 62 -18.56 -12.21 -13.54
CA LYS A 62 -17.76 -11.64 -12.46
C LYS A 62 -16.54 -12.52 -12.20
N VAL A 63 -15.34 -11.95 -12.30
CA VAL A 63 -14.08 -12.68 -12.07
C VAL A 63 -13.50 -12.24 -10.72
N PRO A 64 -13.81 -12.95 -9.63
CA PRO A 64 -13.39 -12.53 -8.31
C PRO A 64 -11.87 -12.60 -8.11
N PHE A 65 -11.36 -11.81 -7.17
CA PHE A 65 -9.97 -11.83 -6.74
C PHE A 65 -9.84 -12.08 -5.24
N HIS A 66 -8.82 -12.85 -4.85
CA HIS A 66 -8.48 -13.10 -3.44
C HIS A 66 -7.73 -11.90 -2.86
N VAL A 67 -8.10 -11.43 -1.67
CA VAL A 67 -7.37 -10.33 -1.01
C VAL A 67 -6.24 -10.90 -0.15
N ALA A 68 -5.00 -10.53 -0.44
CA ALA A 68 -3.81 -10.94 0.27
C ALA A 68 -3.18 -9.75 1.00
N LEU A 69 -3.20 -9.80 2.33
CA LEU A 69 -2.71 -8.75 3.21
C LEU A 69 -1.44 -9.24 3.93
N THR A 70 -0.29 -8.62 3.70
CA THR A 70 0.94 -8.95 4.44
C THR A 70 1.04 -8.16 5.74
N ALA A 71 1.39 -8.81 6.85
CA ALA A 71 1.49 -8.17 8.15
C ALA A 71 2.50 -8.84 9.10
N THR A 72 3.00 -8.05 10.05
CA THR A 72 3.70 -8.54 11.25
C THR A 72 2.73 -8.79 12.40
N ASP A 73 3.21 -9.43 13.46
CA ASP A 73 2.52 -9.62 14.75
C ASP A 73 2.61 -8.39 15.67
N ALA A 74 3.19 -7.27 15.21
CA ALA A 74 3.29 -6.06 16.00
C ALA A 74 1.89 -5.46 16.30
N PRO A 75 1.65 -4.93 17.52
CA PRO A 75 0.39 -4.26 17.85
C PRO A 75 0.01 -3.18 16.84
N TYR A 76 1.01 -2.48 16.31
CA TYR A 76 0.87 -1.54 15.20
C TYR A 76 0.13 -2.15 14.01
N ASN A 77 0.55 -3.31 13.48
CA ASN A 77 -0.14 -3.92 12.34
C ASN A 77 -1.46 -4.59 12.74
N LYS A 78 -1.57 -5.12 13.97
CA LYS A 78 -2.77 -5.84 14.42
C LYS A 78 -4.02 -4.99 14.27
N TRP A 79 -4.07 -3.80 14.87
CA TRP A 79 -5.27 -2.97 14.79
C TRP A 79 -5.59 -2.53 13.36
N GLN A 80 -4.56 -2.26 12.55
CA GLN A 80 -4.71 -1.89 11.14
C GLN A 80 -5.34 -3.03 10.34
N CYS A 81 -4.86 -4.26 10.51
CA CYS A 81 -5.42 -5.46 9.89
C CYS A 81 -6.90 -5.66 10.24
N ARG A 82 -7.28 -5.42 11.51
CA ARG A 82 -8.67 -5.56 11.96
C ARG A 82 -9.59 -4.53 11.31
N VAL A 83 -9.15 -3.27 11.19
CA VAL A 83 -9.91 -2.21 10.49
C VAL A 83 -10.06 -2.55 9.01
N MET A 84 -8.97 -2.94 8.35
CA MET A 84 -8.97 -3.34 6.93
C MET A 84 -9.92 -4.54 6.70
N TYR A 85 -9.83 -5.57 7.54
CA TYR A 85 -10.67 -6.77 7.43
C TYR A 85 -12.15 -6.49 7.73
N TYR A 86 -12.45 -5.60 8.69
CA TYR A 86 -13.81 -5.13 8.93
C TYR A 86 -14.41 -4.53 7.65
N TRP A 87 -13.69 -3.60 7.01
CA TRP A 87 -14.17 -2.92 5.80
C TRP A 87 -14.20 -3.83 4.57
N TYR A 88 -13.26 -4.76 4.44
CA TYR A 88 -13.34 -5.84 3.45
C TYR A 88 -14.68 -6.59 3.58
N LYS A 89 -15.06 -7.01 4.80
CA LYS A 89 -16.33 -7.74 5.02
C LYS A 89 -17.56 -6.91 4.67
N GLN A 90 -17.54 -5.59 4.93
CA GLN A 90 -18.66 -4.72 4.56
C GLN A 90 -18.76 -4.55 3.04
N GLN A 91 -17.67 -4.13 2.41
CA GLN A 91 -17.65 -3.80 0.98
C GLN A 91 -17.82 -5.02 0.08
N LYS A 92 -17.37 -6.21 0.51
CA LYS A 92 -17.56 -7.47 -0.21
C LYS A 92 -19.03 -7.84 -0.41
N LYS A 93 -19.91 -7.46 0.53
CA LYS A 93 -21.35 -7.81 0.47
C LYS A 93 -22.15 -6.92 -0.48
N LEU A 94 -21.58 -5.79 -0.89
CA LEU A 94 -22.27 -4.79 -1.66
C LEU A 94 -22.24 -5.09 -3.17
N PRO A 95 -23.28 -4.69 -3.93
CA PRO A 95 -23.29 -4.83 -5.37
C PRO A 95 -22.09 -4.17 -6.03
N GLY A 96 -21.53 -4.82 -7.05
CA GLY A 96 -20.36 -4.34 -7.77
C GLY A 96 -19.01 -4.76 -7.17
N SER A 97 -18.98 -5.36 -5.98
CA SER A 97 -17.75 -5.99 -5.48
C SER A 97 -17.47 -7.32 -6.20
N GLU A 98 -16.20 -7.53 -6.51
CA GLU A 98 -15.64 -8.81 -6.98
C GLU A 98 -14.56 -9.32 -6.01
N MET A 99 -14.61 -8.87 -4.74
CA MET A 99 -13.73 -9.40 -3.70
C MET A 99 -14.14 -10.84 -3.33
N GLY A 100 -13.24 -11.78 -3.58
CA GLY A 100 -13.33 -13.19 -3.22
C GLY A 100 -12.88 -13.46 -1.79
N GLY A 101 -12.06 -14.49 -1.58
CA GLY A 101 -11.44 -14.84 -0.30
C GLY A 101 -10.52 -13.76 0.27
N PHE A 102 -10.05 -13.99 1.49
CA PHE A 102 -9.13 -13.10 2.20
C PHE A 102 -8.08 -13.96 2.90
N THR A 103 -6.81 -13.56 2.84
CA THR A 103 -5.75 -14.13 3.66
C THR A 103 -4.88 -13.00 4.22
N ARG A 104 -4.70 -13.00 5.54
CA ARG A 104 -3.59 -12.30 6.18
C ARG A 104 -2.36 -13.21 6.15
N ILE A 105 -1.33 -12.79 5.46
CA ILE A 105 -0.03 -13.48 5.41
C ILE A 105 0.82 -12.94 6.57
N LEU A 106 0.84 -13.69 7.67
CA LEU A 106 1.53 -13.31 8.90
C LEU A 106 2.98 -13.78 8.82
N HIS A 107 3.89 -12.84 8.55
CA HIS A 107 5.31 -13.13 8.30
C HIS A 107 6.21 -12.91 9.52
N SER A 108 5.68 -13.16 10.72
CA SER A 108 6.42 -13.16 11.98
C SER A 108 6.98 -14.55 12.35
N GLY A 109 6.60 -15.60 11.61
CA GLY A 109 6.95 -16.99 11.91
C GLY A 109 6.18 -17.61 13.08
N ASN A 110 5.30 -16.84 13.74
CA ASN A 110 4.55 -17.30 14.91
C ASN A 110 3.06 -16.99 14.77
N PRO A 111 2.16 -17.89 15.23
CA PRO A 111 0.74 -17.58 15.30
C PRO A 111 0.45 -16.45 16.29
N ASP A 112 -0.65 -15.73 16.07
CA ASP A 112 -1.14 -14.71 16.99
C ASP A 112 -2.66 -14.84 17.24
N ASN A 113 -3.17 -14.02 18.16
CA ASN A 113 -4.57 -14.02 18.57
C ASN A 113 -5.56 -13.55 17.48
N LEU A 114 -5.09 -12.94 16.38
CA LEU A 114 -5.98 -12.52 15.30
C LEU A 114 -6.31 -13.67 14.33
N MET A 115 -5.67 -14.84 14.47
CA MET A 115 -5.99 -16.01 13.65
C MET A 115 -7.41 -16.53 13.90
N ASP A 116 -7.99 -16.26 15.07
CA ASP A 116 -9.38 -16.58 15.39
C ASP A 116 -10.39 -15.63 14.71
N GLU A 117 -9.92 -14.47 14.22
CA GLU A 117 -10.76 -13.43 13.61
C GLU A 117 -10.56 -13.32 12.09
N ILE A 118 -9.30 -13.35 11.65
CA ILE A 118 -8.88 -13.09 10.27
C ILE A 118 -8.27 -14.38 9.70
N PRO A 119 -8.77 -14.90 8.57
CA PRO A 119 -8.14 -16.04 7.91
C PRO A 119 -6.66 -15.74 7.67
N THR A 120 -5.79 -16.54 8.28
CA THR A 120 -4.35 -16.24 8.38
C THR A 120 -3.53 -17.45 7.96
N VAL A 121 -2.46 -17.20 7.21
CA VAL A 121 -1.39 -18.17 6.97
C VAL A 121 -0.12 -17.63 7.62
N VAL A 122 0.50 -18.43 8.50
CA VAL A 122 1.78 -18.10 9.12
C VAL A 122 2.89 -18.53 8.18
N VAL A 123 3.81 -17.61 7.92
CA VAL A 123 4.99 -17.83 7.10
C VAL A 123 6.23 -17.33 7.84
N ASP A 124 7.38 -17.90 7.51
CA ASP A 124 8.62 -17.57 8.19
C ASP A 124 9.12 -16.19 7.74
N PRO A 125 9.72 -15.38 8.63
CA PRO A 125 10.46 -14.21 8.20
C PRO A 125 11.70 -14.65 7.40
N LEU A 126 12.36 -13.68 6.76
CA LEU A 126 13.70 -13.89 6.23
C LEU A 126 14.66 -14.33 7.33
N PRO A 127 15.68 -15.14 7.01
CA PRO A 127 16.74 -15.47 7.95
C PRO A 127 17.34 -14.23 8.59
N ALA A 128 17.68 -14.33 9.88
CA ALA A 128 18.18 -13.21 10.66
C ALA A 128 19.37 -12.52 9.98
N GLY A 129 19.30 -11.19 9.87
CA GLY A 129 20.34 -10.34 9.27
C GLY A 129 20.22 -10.14 7.76
N LEU A 130 19.46 -10.98 7.04
CA LEU A 130 19.30 -10.86 5.59
C LEU A 130 18.48 -9.63 5.19
N ASP A 131 17.55 -9.21 6.06
CA ASP A 131 16.77 -8.00 5.86
C ASP A 131 17.56 -6.71 6.12
N ARG A 132 18.75 -6.80 6.75
CA ARG A 132 19.62 -5.68 7.13
C ARG A 132 18.85 -4.57 7.88
N GLY A 133 17.88 -4.96 8.70
CA GLY A 133 17.00 -4.05 9.45
C GLY A 133 15.87 -3.39 8.64
N TYR A 134 15.72 -3.76 7.35
CA TYR A 134 14.61 -3.33 6.49
C TYR A 134 13.54 -4.42 6.44
N ILE A 135 12.67 -4.42 7.45
CA ILE A 135 11.64 -5.44 7.66
C ILE A 135 10.69 -5.65 6.48
N VAL A 136 10.57 -4.65 5.58
CA VAL A 136 9.73 -4.73 4.38
C VAL A 136 10.18 -5.83 3.43
N LEU A 137 11.44 -6.26 3.46
CA LEU A 137 11.94 -7.39 2.65
C LEU A 137 11.26 -8.72 2.96
N ASN A 138 10.65 -8.85 4.14
CA ASN A 138 9.85 -10.03 4.47
C ASN A 138 8.62 -10.17 3.57
N ARG A 139 8.14 -9.09 2.94
CA ARG A 139 6.92 -9.10 2.12
C ARG A 139 7.05 -9.96 0.85
N PRO A 140 8.04 -9.75 -0.04
CA PRO A 140 8.25 -10.65 -1.17
C PRO A 140 8.39 -12.11 -0.75
N TRP A 141 9.12 -12.38 0.35
CA TRP A 141 9.31 -13.74 0.87
C TRP A 141 8.01 -14.36 1.40
N ALA A 142 7.17 -13.54 2.04
CA ALA A 142 5.86 -13.95 2.51
C ALA A 142 4.96 -14.38 1.34
N PHE A 143 5.01 -13.66 0.20
CA PHE A 143 4.27 -14.04 -1.01
C PHE A 143 4.77 -15.34 -1.63
N VAL A 144 6.09 -15.56 -1.69
CA VAL A 144 6.65 -16.83 -2.19
C VAL A 144 6.09 -17.99 -1.37
N GLN A 145 6.24 -17.95 -0.04
CA GLN A 145 5.75 -19.01 0.83
C GLN A 145 4.22 -19.18 0.78
N TRP A 146 3.47 -18.09 0.74
CA TRP A 146 2.01 -18.14 0.73
C TRP A 146 1.48 -18.80 -0.56
N LEU A 147 2.06 -18.45 -1.71
CA LEU A 147 1.69 -19.04 -3.02
C LEU A 147 2.03 -20.53 -3.12
N GLU A 148 3.08 -20.99 -2.42
CA GLU A 148 3.46 -22.40 -2.34
C GLU A 148 2.57 -23.20 -1.36
N LYS A 149 2.23 -22.60 -0.21
CA LYS A 149 1.55 -23.29 0.90
C LYS A 149 0.02 -23.27 0.79
N THR A 150 -0.56 -22.36 0.00
CA THR A 150 -2.00 -22.05 0.07
C THR A 150 -2.73 -22.36 -1.23
N LYS A 151 -3.84 -23.09 -1.13
CA LYS A 151 -4.79 -23.23 -2.23
C LYS A 151 -5.66 -21.97 -2.31
N ILE A 152 -5.45 -21.17 -3.36
CA ILE A 152 -6.25 -19.98 -3.66
C ILE A 152 -7.27 -20.36 -4.74
N GLU A 153 -8.56 -20.25 -4.43
CA GLU A 153 -9.64 -20.61 -5.38
C GLU A 153 -9.75 -19.59 -6.52
N GLU A 154 -9.57 -18.30 -6.22
CA GLU A 154 -9.64 -17.24 -7.22
C GLU A 154 -8.46 -17.28 -8.21
N GLU A 155 -8.73 -16.80 -9.44
CA GLU A 155 -7.72 -16.65 -10.49
C GLU A 155 -6.86 -15.40 -10.32
N TYR A 156 -7.38 -14.39 -9.61
CA TYR A 156 -6.72 -13.11 -9.37
C TYR A 156 -6.46 -12.93 -7.87
N VAL A 157 -5.46 -12.12 -7.54
CA VAL A 157 -5.10 -11.72 -6.18
C VAL A 157 -4.97 -10.20 -6.14
N LEU A 158 -5.56 -9.58 -5.13
CA LEU A 158 -5.24 -8.21 -4.70
C LEU A 158 -4.12 -8.29 -3.65
N MET A 159 -2.96 -7.73 -3.96
CA MET A 159 -1.93 -7.45 -2.95
C MET A 159 -2.31 -6.16 -2.21
N ALA A 160 -2.48 -6.24 -0.88
CA ALA A 160 -2.96 -5.15 -0.02
C ALA A 160 -2.07 -4.95 1.22
N GLU A 161 -2.16 -3.76 1.83
CA GLU A 161 -1.43 -3.38 3.04
C GLU A 161 -2.35 -3.17 4.26
N PRO A 162 -1.82 -3.25 5.50
CA PRO A 162 -2.64 -3.09 6.71
C PRO A 162 -3.32 -1.73 6.79
N ASP A 163 -2.70 -0.69 6.24
CA ASP A 163 -3.21 0.68 6.20
C ASP A 163 -4.11 0.99 5.00
N HIS A 164 -4.70 -0.05 4.40
CA HIS A 164 -5.77 0.10 3.42
C HIS A 164 -7.14 0.06 4.09
N ILE A 165 -8.06 0.93 3.65
CA ILE A 165 -9.49 0.87 3.98
C ILE A 165 -10.29 0.88 2.68
N PHE A 166 -11.11 -0.14 2.45
CA PHE A 166 -12.04 -0.18 1.32
C PHE A 166 -13.21 0.78 1.56
N VAL A 167 -13.30 1.87 0.79
CA VAL A 167 -14.36 2.88 0.92
C VAL A 167 -15.59 2.57 0.06
N ARG A 168 -15.45 1.67 -0.91
CA ARG A 168 -16.53 1.25 -1.81
C ARG A 168 -16.33 -0.19 -2.30
N PRO A 169 -17.34 -0.81 -2.93
CA PRO A 169 -17.22 -2.13 -3.53
C PRO A 169 -16.15 -2.09 -4.62
N LEU A 170 -15.14 -2.96 -4.53
CA LEU A 170 -14.04 -3.03 -5.50
C LEU A 170 -14.31 -4.12 -6.55
N PRO A 171 -14.51 -3.76 -7.83
CA PRO A 171 -14.51 -4.72 -8.93
C PRO A 171 -13.07 -5.13 -9.28
N ASN A 172 -12.91 -6.20 -10.05
CA ASN A 172 -11.63 -6.60 -10.59
C ASN A 172 -11.18 -5.57 -11.64
N LEU A 173 -10.18 -4.77 -11.28
CA LEU A 173 -9.65 -3.72 -12.15
C LEU A 173 -8.66 -4.27 -13.18
N ALA A 174 -8.15 -5.50 -12.97
CA ALA A 174 -7.26 -6.16 -13.91
C ALA A 174 -8.07 -6.72 -15.08
N TYR A 175 -7.42 -6.84 -16.24
CA TYR A 175 -8.09 -7.34 -17.42
C TYR A 175 -7.17 -8.21 -18.27
N GLY A 176 -7.63 -9.41 -18.59
CA GLY A 176 -6.86 -10.38 -19.36
C GLY A 176 -5.54 -10.72 -18.66
N GLY A 177 -4.42 -10.56 -19.38
CA GLY A 177 -3.07 -10.75 -18.86
C GLY A 177 -2.46 -9.51 -18.19
N HIS A 178 -3.17 -8.39 -18.13
CA HIS A 178 -2.65 -7.13 -17.59
C HIS A 178 -3.14 -6.89 -16.16
N PRO A 179 -2.24 -6.88 -15.17
CA PRO A 179 -2.59 -6.52 -13.80
C PRO A 179 -3.01 -5.04 -13.71
N ALA A 180 -3.78 -4.65 -12.71
CA ALA A 180 -4.07 -3.25 -12.41
C ALA A 180 -3.27 -2.78 -11.21
N ALA A 181 -2.66 -1.60 -11.28
CA ALA A 181 -1.81 -1.06 -10.23
C ALA A 181 -1.99 0.45 -10.06
N PHE A 182 -1.71 0.95 -8.85
CA PHE A 182 -1.66 2.39 -8.62
C PHE A 182 -0.30 2.97 -9.06
N PRO A 183 -0.27 4.03 -9.89
CA PRO A 183 0.98 4.70 -10.26
C PRO A 183 1.48 5.60 -9.12
N PHE A 184 2.69 5.33 -8.63
CA PHE A 184 3.31 6.10 -7.55
C PHE A 184 4.18 7.22 -8.13
N PHE A 185 3.86 8.46 -7.80
CA PHE A 185 4.58 9.64 -8.33
C PHE A 185 6.08 9.69 -7.96
N TYR A 186 6.49 8.93 -6.94
CA TYR A 186 7.87 8.83 -6.45
C TYR A 186 8.61 7.58 -6.97
N ILE A 187 7.94 6.70 -7.71
CA ILE A 187 8.59 5.60 -8.43
C ILE A 187 8.81 6.07 -9.87
N ARG A 188 10.06 6.41 -10.20
CA ARG A 188 10.46 7.00 -11.48
C ARG A 188 11.62 6.21 -12.09
N PRO A 189 11.33 5.07 -12.74
CA PRO A 189 12.37 4.25 -13.36
C PRO A 189 13.15 5.01 -14.45
N ASP A 190 12.49 5.91 -15.16
CA ASP A 190 13.05 6.80 -16.18
C ASP A 190 14.06 7.82 -15.61
N GLU A 191 13.76 8.45 -14.48
CA GLU A 191 14.70 9.35 -13.80
C GLU A 191 15.85 8.61 -13.09
N ASN A 192 15.72 7.29 -12.90
CA ASN A 192 16.69 6.45 -12.21
C ASN A 192 17.33 5.39 -13.13
N GLU A 193 17.36 5.63 -14.45
CA GLU A 193 17.74 4.62 -15.44
C GLU A 193 19.07 3.94 -15.12
N LYS A 194 20.12 4.70 -14.78
CA LYS A 194 21.44 4.15 -14.42
C LYS A 194 21.38 3.09 -13.32
N ILE A 195 20.54 3.29 -12.30
CA ILE A 195 20.37 2.34 -11.20
C ILE A 195 19.52 1.16 -11.66
N ILE A 196 18.43 1.42 -12.39
CA ILE A 196 17.55 0.38 -12.91
C ILE A 196 18.29 -0.57 -13.84
N ARG A 197 19.22 -0.10 -14.68
CA ARG A 197 20.01 -0.93 -15.61
C ARG A 197 20.87 -2.00 -14.92
N LYS A 198 21.20 -1.85 -13.63
CA LYS A 198 21.85 -2.91 -12.85
C LYS A 198 20.98 -4.17 -12.70
N PHE A 199 19.66 -4.00 -12.80
CA PHE A 199 18.66 -5.04 -12.54
C PHE A 199 17.72 -5.32 -13.74
N TYR A 200 17.66 -4.40 -14.71
CA TYR A 200 16.95 -4.53 -15.98
C TYR A 200 17.87 -4.10 -17.15
N PRO A 201 18.71 -5.02 -17.65
CA PRO A 201 19.69 -4.73 -18.70
C PRO A 201 19.08 -4.19 -20.01
N GLU A 202 19.86 -3.44 -20.79
CA GLU A 202 19.40 -2.80 -22.04
C GLU A 202 18.90 -3.79 -23.08
N GLU A 203 19.48 -4.99 -23.13
CA GLU A 203 19.08 -6.06 -24.04
C GLU A 203 17.66 -6.58 -23.78
N LEU A 204 17.09 -6.33 -22.59
CA LEU A 204 15.71 -6.70 -22.26
C LEU A 204 14.68 -5.64 -22.66
N GLY A 205 15.13 -4.47 -23.15
CA GLY A 205 14.27 -3.42 -23.68
C GLY A 205 14.43 -2.06 -23.01
N PRO A 206 13.58 -1.08 -23.37
CA PRO A 206 13.67 0.28 -22.83
C PRO A 206 13.30 0.32 -21.34
N VAL A 207 13.90 1.25 -20.57
CA VAL A 207 13.60 1.43 -19.14
C VAL A 207 12.12 1.75 -18.88
N THR A 208 11.43 2.32 -19.86
CA THR A 208 9.99 2.59 -19.83
C THR A 208 9.13 1.33 -19.74
N ASN A 209 9.72 0.13 -19.95
CA ASN A 209 9.07 -1.16 -19.67
C ASN A 209 8.89 -1.43 -18.18
N VAL A 210 9.66 -0.77 -17.30
CA VAL A 210 9.46 -0.78 -15.85
C VAL A 210 8.37 0.23 -15.51
N ASP A 211 7.21 -0.25 -15.09
CA ASP A 211 6.07 0.61 -14.72
C ASP A 211 6.37 1.43 -13.44
N PRO A 212 5.86 2.67 -13.31
CA PRO A 212 6.05 3.52 -12.12
C PRO A 212 5.12 3.08 -10.97
N ILE A 213 5.24 1.84 -10.53
CA ILE A 213 4.32 1.17 -9.60
C ILE A 213 5.07 0.52 -8.43
N GLY A 214 4.34 0.10 -7.42
CA GLY A 214 4.82 -0.80 -6.38
C GLY A 214 3.96 -2.06 -6.30
N ASN A 215 4.24 -2.93 -5.33
CA ASN A 215 3.53 -4.18 -5.15
C ASN A 215 2.07 -4.01 -4.66
N SER A 216 1.68 -2.85 -4.12
CA SER A 216 0.37 -2.67 -3.49
C SER A 216 -0.17 -1.23 -3.63
N PRO A 217 -1.45 -1.03 -3.96
CA PRO A 217 -2.40 -2.06 -4.36
C PRO A 217 -2.17 -2.53 -5.80
N VAL A 218 -2.20 -3.85 -6.01
CA VAL A 218 -2.16 -4.47 -7.34
C VAL A 218 -3.14 -5.63 -7.40
N ILE A 219 -4.01 -5.66 -8.42
CA ILE A 219 -4.77 -6.87 -8.78
C ILE A 219 -4.05 -7.57 -9.92
N ILE A 220 -3.63 -8.81 -9.70
CA ILE A 220 -2.80 -9.59 -10.63
C ILE A 220 -3.31 -11.03 -10.70
N ARG A 221 -3.17 -11.67 -11.87
CA ARG A 221 -3.44 -13.11 -11.97
C ARG A 221 -2.48 -13.91 -11.08
N LYS A 222 -3.02 -14.93 -10.41
CA LYS A 222 -2.28 -15.84 -9.54
C LYS A 222 -1.06 -16.47 -10.20
N ASP A 223 -1.19 -16.90 -11.46
CA ASP A 223 -0.09 -17.52 -12.20
C ASP A 223 1.03 -16.54 -12.57
N LEU A 224 0.72 -15.26 -12.78
CA LEU A 224 1.71 -14.21 -13.00
C LEU A 224 2.46 -13.89 -11.71
N ILE A 225 1.76 -13.66 -10.60
CA ILE A 225 2.43 -13.37 -9.33
C ILE A 225 3.24 -14.57 -8.82
N ALA A 226 2.82 -15.81 -9.07
CA ALA A 226 3.62 -17.00 -8.78
C ALA A 226 4.96 -17.03 -9.54
N LYS A 227 5.01 -16.49 -10.76
CA LYS A 227 6.26 -16.34 -11.52
C LYS A 227 7.09 -15.16 -11.04
N ILE A 228 6.45 -14.03 -10.71
CA ILE A 228 7.13 -12.79 -10.32
C ILE A 228 7.69 -12.86 -8.90
N ALA A 229 6.99 -13.45 -7.94
CA ALA A 229 7.33 -13.37 -6.52
C ALA A 229 8.77 -13.84 -6.19
N PRO A 230 9.29 -14.96 -6.72
CA PRO A 230 10.69 -15.35 -6.50
C PRO A 230 11.70 -14.34 -7.07
N THR A 231 11.41 -13.77 -8.26
CA THR A 231 12.27 -12.73 -8.86
C THR A 231 12.21 -11.44 -8.06
N TRP A 232 11.02 -11.02 -7.62
CA TRP A 232 10.81 -9.85 -6.77
C TRP A 232 11.59 -9.94 -5.45
N MET A 233 11.56 -11.09 -4.79
CA MET A 233 12.38 -11.37 -3.61
C MET A 233 13.88 -11.22 -3.91
N ASN A 234 14.36 -11.89 -4.95
CA ASN A 234 15.79 -11.89 -5.29
C ASN A 234 16.29 -10.50 -5.70
N ILE A 235 15.52 -9.74 -6.48
CA ILE A 235 15.87 -8.37 -6.85
C ILE A 235 15.85 -7.47 -5.61
N SER A 236 14.89 -7.64 -4.71
CA SER A 236 14.82 -6.85 -3.47
C SER A 236 16.07 -7.05 -2.60
N LEU A 237 16.54 -8.30 -2.47
CA LEU A 237 17.78 -8.61 -1.75
C LEU A 237 19.01 -8.01 -2.44
N LYS A 238 19.15 -8.17 -3.76
CA LYS A 238 20.27 -7.59 -4.52
C LYS A 238 20.30 -6.07 -4.46
N MET A 239 19.14 -5.42 -4.59
CA MET A 239 19.04 -3.96 -4.43
C MET A 239 19.43 -3.53 -3.02
N LYS A 240 19.06 -4.31 -1.99
CA LYS A 240 19.43 -4.02 -0.61
C LYS A 240 20.93 -4.21 -0.36
N GLU A 241 21.57 -5.13 -1.07
CA GLU A 241 23.02 -5.37 -1.00
C GLU A 241 23.84 -4.28 -1.71
N ASP A 242 23.35 -3.74 -2.82
CA ASP A 242 24.01 -2.66 -3.58
C ASP A 242 23.90 -1.29 -2.85
N PRO A 243 25.00 -0.71 -2.34
CA PRO A 243 24.93 0.50 -1.52
C PRO A 243 24.42 1.75 -2.25
N GLU A 244 24.66 1.86 -3.57
CA GLU A 244 24.15 2.98 -4.38
C GLU A 244 22.62 2.87 -4.51
N THR A 245 22.10 1.67 -4.76
CA THR A 245 20.68 1.39 -4.90
C THR A 245 19.94 1.50 -3.58
N ASP A 246 20.46 0.91 -2.49
CA ASP A 246 19.87 1.01 -1.15
C ASP A 246 19.78 2.48 -0.70
N LYS A 247 20.83 3.27 -0.97
CA LYS A 247 20.82 4.70 -0.68
C LYS A 247 19.81 5.47 -1.54
N ALA A 248 19.70 5.15 -2.82
CA ALA A 248 18.85 5.87 -3.75
C ALA A 248 17.35 5.58 -3.55
N PHE A 249 16.98 4.31 -3.42
CA PHE A 249 15.58 3.91 -3.30
C PHE A 249 15.11 3.81 -1.85
N GLY A 250 16.01 3.51 -0.92
CA GLY A 250 15.72 3.51 0.51
C GLY A 250 14.45 2.73 0.87
N TRP A 251 13.45 3.44 1.42
CA TRP A 251 12.24 2.80 1.94
C TRP A 251 11.29 2.27 0.86
N VAL A 252 11.43 2.68 -0.41
CA VAL A 252 10.63 2.20 -1.56
C VAL A 252 11.36 1.18 -2.42
N LEU A 253 12.53 0.71 -1.97
CA LEU A 253 13.36 -0.23 -2.72
C LEU A 253 12.63 -1.50 -3.12
N GLU A 254 11.83 -2.06 -2.21
CA GLU A 254 11.02 -3.23 -2.50
C GLU A 254 10.00 -2.97 -3.62
N MET A 255 9.40 -1.78 -3.66
CA MET A 255 8.46 -1.38 -4.72
C MET A 255 9.15 -1.32 -6.10
N TYR A 256 10.36 -0.74 -6.16
CA TYR A 256 11.18 -0.75 -7.38
C TYR A 256 11.54 -2.19 -7.79
N ALA A 257 11.85 -3.06 -6.83
CA ALA A 257 12.15 -4.45 -7.12
C ALA A 257 10.93 -5.19 -7.68
N TYR A 258 9.71 -4.92 -7.20
CA TYR A 258 8.49 -5.47 -7.78
C TYR A 258 8.27 -4.99 -9.22
N ALA A 259 8.46 -3.69 -9.49
CA ALA A 259 8.33 -3.12 -10.83
C ALA A 259 9.34 -3.73 -11.80
N VAL A 260 10.61 -3.85 -11.39
CA VAL A 260 11.67 -4.48 -12.19
C VAL A 260 11.38 -5.96 -12.41
N ALA A 261 10.98 -6.71 -11.38
CA ALA A 261 10.64 -8.12 -11.51
C ALA A 261 9.48 -8.34 -12.49
N SER A 262 8.45 -7.47 -12.45
CA SER A 262 7.35 -7.51 -13.40
C SER A 262 7.83 -7.30 -14.84
N ALA A 263 8.71 -6.31 -15.06
CA ALA A 263 9.29 -6.03 -16.38
C ALA A 263 10.17 -7.18 -16.90
N LEU A 264 10.97 -7.81 -16.02
CA LEU A 264 11.77 -9.00 -16.36
C LEU A 264 10.91 -10.18 -16.84
N HIS A 265 9.66 -10.26 -16.40
CA HIS A 265 8.68 -11.26 -16.85
C HIS A 265 7.76 -10.76 -17.96
N GLY A 266 8.02 -9.59 -18.55
CA GLY A 266 7.23 -9.00 -19.63
C GLY A 266 5.82 -8.58 -19.21
N VAL A 267 5.58 -8.35 -17.92
CA VAL A 267 4.27 -7.99 -17.37
C VAL A 267 4.11 -6.47 -17.32
N ARG A 268 3.04 -5.97 -17.94
CA ARG A 268 2.67 -4.54 -18.02
C ARG A 268 1.35 -4.28 -17.32
N HIS A 269 1.31 -3.22 -16.52
CA HIS A 269 0.16 -2.88 -15.68
C HIS A 269 -0.77 -1.86 -16.32
N ILE A 270 -2.07 -2.01 -16.06
CA ILE A 270 -3.08 -0.97 -16.24
C ILE A 270 -2.94 0.01 -15.08
N LEU A 271 -2.48 1.23 -15.35
CA LEU A 271 -2.26 2.25 -14.33
C LEU A 271 -3.59 2.92 -13.93
N ARG A 272 -3.98 2.79 -12.67
CA ARG A 272 -5.27 3.23 -12.13
C ARG A 272 -5.08 4.26 -11.01
N LYS A 273 -5.16 5.55 -11.35
CA LYS A 273 -5.12 6.66 -10.37
C LYS A 273 -6.31 6.65 -9.43
N ASP A 274 -7.41 6.02 -9.82
CA ASP A 274 -8.62 5.85 -9.01
C ASP A 274 -8.57 4.64 -8.06
N PHE A 275 -7.51 3.81 -8.14
CA PHE A 275 -7.41 2.61 -7.33
C PHE A 275 -7.31 2.92 -5.83
N MET A 276 -6.52 3.93 -5.47
CA MET A 276 -6.42 4.40 -4.09
C MET A 276 -6.33 5.93 -4.00
N LEU A 277 -6.45 6.43 -2.78
CA LEU A 277 -6.18 7.80 -2.38
C LEU A 277 -5.33 7.84 -1.11
N GLN A 278 -4.63 8.95 -0.89
CA GLN A 278 -3.66 9.15 0.18
C GLN A 278 -3.93 10.47 0.94
N PRO A 279 -4.82 10.45 1.94
CA PRO A 279 -5.00 11.59 2.83
C PRO A 279 -3.69 11.94 3.55
N PRO A 280 -3.41 13.22 3.84
CA PRO A 280 -4.27 14.39 3.61
C PRO A 280 -4.20 14.99 2.18
N TRP A 281 -3.45 14.38 1.26
CA TRP A 281 -3.13 14.97 -0.05
C TRP A 281 -4.26 14.84 -1.07
N ASP A 282 -4.87 13.67 -1.14
CA ASP A 282 -6.08 13.48 -1.93
C ASP A 282 -7.27 13.96 -1.10
N LEU A 283 -7.98 14.99 -1.56
CA LEU A 283 -8.99 15.70 -0.76
C LEU A 283 -10.34 15.00 -0.68
N GLU A 284 -10.67 14.21 -1.70
CA GLU A 284 -11.98 13.59 -1.90
C GLU A 284 -11.87 12.07 -2.05
N THR A 285 -12.89 11.35 -1.58
CA THR A 285 -13.01 9.90 -1.74
C THR A 285 -13.79 9.50 -2.99
N ASN A 286 -14.36 10.47 -3.71
CA ASN A 286 -15.21 10.21 -4.87
C ASN A 286 -14.44 9.43 -5.96
N LYS A 287 -15.10 8.42 -6.53
CA LYS A 287 -14.53 7.46 -7.51
C LYS A 287 -13.29 6.67 -7.06
N LYS A 288 -12.84 6.76 -5.81
CA LYS A 288 -11.64 6.05 -5.31
C LYS A 288 -11.97 4.80 -4.50
N TYR A 289 -11.22 3.70 -4.64
CA TYR A 289 -11.57 2.44 -3.97
C TYR A 289 -10.98 2.23 -2.57
N ILE A 290 -9.75 2.69 -2.36
CA ILE A 290 -8.98 2.40 -1.15
C ILE A 290 -8.44 3.71 -0.56
N ILE A 291 -8.68 3.96 0.73
CA ILE A 291 -7.87 4.92 1.49
C ILE A 291 -6.59 4.20 1.92
N HIS A 292 -5.43 4.75 1.55
CA HIS A 292 -4.13 4.36 2.06
C HIS A 292 -3.63 5.44 3.03
N TYR A 293 -3.82 5.22 4.34
CA TYR A 293 -3.57 6.23 5.38
C TYR A 293 -2.10 6.24 5.86
N THR A 294 -1.17 6.39 4.93
CA THR A 294 0.27 6.35 5.22
C THR A 294 0.80 7.62 5.89
N TYR A 295 0.20 8.78 5.60
CA TYR A 295 0.67 10.08 6.08
C TYR A 295 -0.06 10.52 7.35
N GLY A 296 0.66 11.25 8.21
CA GLY A 296 0.05 11.95 9.34
C GLY A 296 -0.86 13.07 8.83
N CYS A 297 -2.05 13.16 9.41
CA CYS A 297 -3.04 14.20 9.18
C CYS A 297 -3.00 15.16 10.36
N ASP A 298 -2.22 16.24 10.24
CA ASP A 298 -2.02 17.24 11.29
C ASP A 298 -2.65 18.57 10.90
N TYR A 299 -3.60 19.05 11.70
CA TYR A 299 -4.37 20.26 11.39
C TYR A 299 -4.45 21.18 12.61
N ASN A 300 -4.50 22.49 12.36
CA ASN A 300 -4.94 23.43 13.37
C ASN A 300 -6.48 23.44 13.49
N MET A 301 -7.02 24.12 14.50
CA MET A 301 -8.47 24.16 14.73
C MET A 301 -9.26 24.94 13.67
N LYS A 302 -8.59 25.62 12.73
CA LYS A 302 -9.20 26.26 11.56
C LYS A 302 -9.28 25.34 10.34
N GLY A 303 -8.78 24.10 10.44
CA GLY A 303 -8.77 23.13 9.34
C GLY A 303 -7.58 23.27 8.38
N GLU A 304 -6.53 24.00 8.76
CA GLU A 304 -5.33 24.19 7.95
C GLU A 304 -4.27 23.14 8.30
N LEU A 305 -3.67 22.51 7.27
CA LEU A 305 -2.65 21.47 7.45
C LEU A 305 -1.37 22.06 8.06
N THR A 306 -0.86 21.45 9.14
CA THR A 306 0.36 21.90 9.83
C THR A 306 1.58 21.09 9.39
N TYR A 307 2.26 21.57 8.34
CA TYR A 307 3.44 20.89 7.77
C TYR A 307 4.56 20.69 8.80
N GLY A 308 5.01 19.44 8.94
CA GLY A 308 6.17 19.07 9.75
C GLY A 308 6.00 19.32 11.26
N LYS A 309 4.78 19.56 11.73
CA LYS A 309 4.47 19.82 13.14
C LYS A 309 3.26 19.00 13.56
N VAL A 310 3.22 18.64 14.83
CA VAL A 310 2.04 18.04 15.45
C VAL A 310 0.94 19.10 15.47
N GLY A 311 -0.18 18.80 14.81
CA GLY A 311 -1.35 19.67 14.77
C GLY A 311 -2.12 19.71 16.09
N GLU A 312 -2.99 20.69 16.25
CA GLU A 312 -3.94 20.75 17.39
C GLU A 312 -4.95 19.59 17.30
N TRP A 313 -5.37 19.25 16.08
CA TRP A 313 -6.03 18.00 15.77
C TRP A 313 -5.09 17.11 14.96
N ARG A 314 -5.05 15.82 15.27
CA ARG A 314 -4.16 14.86 14.60
C ARG A 314 -4.79 13.49 14.45
N PHE A 315 -4.58 12.89 13.28
CA PHE A 315 -4.63 11.45 13.08
C PHE A 315 -3.32 10.98 12.43
N ASP A 316 -2.51 10.19 13.14
CA ASP A 316 -1.36 9.49 12.57
C ASP A 316 -1.28 8.09 13.19
N LYS A 317 -1.28 7.06 12.36
CA LYS A 317 -1.12 5.67 12.81
C LYS A 317 0.16 5.44 13.62
N ARG A 318 1.21 6.23 13.39
CA ARG A 318 2.48 6.18 14.14
C ARG A 318 2.36 6.72 15.57
N SER A 319 1.25 7.36 15.92
CA SER A 319 0.90 7.65 17.32
C SER A 319 0.37 6.40 18.06
N HIS A 320 0.11 5.30 17.34
CA HIS A 320 -0.53 4.08 17.83
C HIS A 320 0.35 2.84 17.57
N LEU A 321 1.63 2.91 17.97
CA LEU A 321 2.60 1.81 17.79
C LEU A 321 2.41 0.65 18.76
N ARG A 322 1.89 0.94 19.96
CA ARG A 322 1.80 -0.02 21.07
C ARG A 322 0.41 -0.63 21.25
N GLY A 323 -0.51 -0.32 20.36
CA GLY A 323 -1.91 -0.73 20.46
C GLY A 323 -2.79 0.14 19.56
N PRO A 324 -4.10 -0.16 19.52
CA PRO A 324 -5.05 0.56 18.69
C PRO A 324 -5.24 2.02 19.14
N PRO A 325 -5.75 2.90 18.26
CA PRO A 325 -6.30 4.18 18.69
C PRO A 325 -7.48 3.97 19.66
N PRO A 326 -7.73 4.92 20.58
CA PRO A 326 -8.93 4.87 21.42
C PRO A 326 -10.19 4.91 20.55
N LYS A 327 -11.28 4.29 21.04
CA LYS A 327 -12.59 4.42 20.41
C LYS A 327 -13.05 5.88 20.40
N ASN A 328 -13.90 6.23 19.44
CA ASN A 328 -14.51 7.56 19.32
C ASN A 328 -13.46 8.68 19.20
N LEU A 329 -12.52 8.53 18.26
CA LEU A 329 -11.60 9.58 17.89
C LEU A 329 -12.37 10.86 17.53
N PRO A 330 -11.90 12.04 17.97
CA PRO A 330 -12.53 13.30 17.62
C PRO A 330 -12.51 13.48 16.11
N LEU A 331 -13.64 13.89 15.53
CA LEU A 331 -13.68 14.30 14.13
C LEU A 331 -12.78 15.52 13.92
N PRO A 332 -12.16 15.66 12.74
CA PRO A 332 -11.36 16.84 12.44
C PRO A 332 -12.21 18.13 12.44
N PRO A 333 -11.59 19.30 12.66
CA PRO A 333 -12.28 20.58 12.63
C PRO A 333 -12.88 20.89 11.24
N PRO A 334 -13.85 21.81 11.15
CA PRO A 334 -14.34 22.31 9.87
C PRO A 334 -13.20 22.79 8.97
N GLY A 335 -13.32 22.56 7.66
CA GLY A 335 -12.29 22.92 6.67
C GLY A 335 -11.29 21.81 6.33
N VAL A 336 -11.23 20.75 7.14
CA VAL A 336 -10.40 19.56 6.83
C VAL A 336 -11.01 18.76 5.66
N PRO A 337 -10.19 18.21 4.75
CA PRO A 337 -10.67 17.50 3.57
C PRO A 337 -11.59 16.31 3.87
N GLU A 338 -12.52 16.05 2.95
CA GLU A 338 -13.50 14.97 3.05
C GLU A 338 -12.84 13.60 3.23
N SER A 339 -11.71 13.36 2.57
CA SER A 339 -10.95 12.11 2.69
C SER A 339 -10.44 11.83 4.11
N VAL A 340 -9.99 12.85 4.84
CA VAL A 340 -9.51 12.74 6.23
C VAL A 340 -10.70 12.52 7.16
N VAL A 341 -11.81 13.26 6.94
CA VAL A 341 -13.05 13.06 7.69
C VAL A 341 -13.56 11.62 7.53
N THR A 342 -13.58 11.12 6.29
CA THR A 342 -14.02 9.75 5.97
C THR A 342 -13.11 8.71 6.60
N LEU A 343 -11.78 8.87 6.53
CA LEU A 343 -10.82 8.00 7.22
C LEU A 343 -11.15 7.86 8.72
N VAL A 344 -11.32 8.98 9.43
CA VAL A 344 -11.57 8.97 10.88
C VAL A 344 -12.91 8.35 11.21
N LYS A 345 -13.96 8.66 10.44
CA LYS A 345 -15.29 8.03 10.59
C LYS A 345 -15.21 6.52 10.43
N MET A 346 -14.46 6.04 9.43
CA MET A 346 -14.34 4.61 9.16
C MET A 346 -13.53 3.86 10.21
N VAL A 347 -12.49 4.48 10.78
CA VAL A 347 -11.77 3.94 11.95
C VAL A 347 -12.67 3.91 13.19
N ASN A 348 -13.46 4.97 13.42
CA ASN A 348 -14.42 5.01 14.53
C ASN A 348 -15.49 3.94 14.41
N GLU A 349 -16.07 3.76 13.21
CA GLU A 349 -17.08 2.71 13.00
C GLU A 349 -16.48 1.31 13.21
N ALA A 350 -15.30 1.04 12.64
CA ALA A 350 -14.63 -0.23 12.83
C ALA A 350 -14.34 -0.49 14.32
N SER A 351 -13.71 0.46 15.03
CA SER A 351 -13.38 0.31 16.45
C SER A 351 -14.60 0.18 17.37
N ALA A 352 -15.75 0.75 16.99
CA ALA A 352 -17.01 0.58 17.70
C ALA A 352 -17.60 -0.84 17.55
N ASN A 353 -17.43 -1.47 16.38
CA ASN A 353 -18.05 -2.74 16.02
C ASN A 353 -17.12 -3.96 16.16
N ILE A 354 -15.81 -3.74 16.30
CA ILE A 354 -14.83 -4.80 16.51
C ILE A 354 -14.80 -5.17 18.01
N PRO A 355 -15.08 -6.43 18.38
CA PRO A 355 -15.05 -6.86 19.79
C PRO A 355 -13.62 -6.83 20.33
N ASN A 356 -13.43 -6.66 21.64
CA ASN A 356 -12.09 -6.65 22.25
C ASN A 356 -11.11 -5.70 21.53
N TRP A 357 -11.60 -4.51 21.14
CA TRP A 357 -10.78 -3.53 20.42
C TRP A 357 -9.54 -3.17 21.22
N ASP A 358 -9.70 -2.85 22.49
CA ASP A 358 -8.63 -2.31 23.35
C ASP A 358 -7.53 -3.35 23.70
N THR A 359 -7.73 -4.62 23.36
CA THR A 359 -6.76 -5.70 23.59
C THR A 359 -5.99 -6.11 22.32
N SER A 360 -6.07 -5.31 21.25
CA SER A 360 -5.45 -5.59 19.94
C SER A 360 -3.94 -5.43 19.93
#